data_AF-A0A0A6NZI9-F1
#
_entry.id   AF-A0A0A6NZI9-F1
#
_cell.length_a   1.000
_cell.length_b   1.000
_cell.length_c   1.000
_cell.angle_alpha   90.00
_cell.angle_beta   90.00
_cell.angle_gamma   90.00
#
_symmetry.space_group_name_H-M   'P 1'
#
loop_
_entity.id
_entity.type
_entity.pdbx_description
1 polymer ?
#
loop_
_entity_poly.entity_id
_entity_poly.type
_entity_poly.pdbx_seq_one_letter_code
_entity_poly.pdbx_strand_id
1 'polypeptide(L)'
;MERCPVCKARLKADTDICPRCSTELSMLLSIENQAKNFFYQAIDRFESGDLSGATRVVEQSLELKREPLTLALQGFIASFKSVNH
;
A
#
# COMPACT_ATOMS: atom_id res chain seq x y z
N MET A 1 -0.14 -16.62 1.85
CA MET A 1 0.37 -17.10 0.55
C MET A 1 0.37 -15.93 -0.40
N GLU A 2 1.56 -15.44 -0.77
CA GLU A 2 1.71 -14.32 -1.70
C GLU A 2 1.40 -14.75 -3.14
N ARG A 3 1.07 -13.75 -3.98
CA ARG A 3 0.79 -13.96 -5.40
C ARG A 3 1.69 -13.06 -6.22
N CYS A 4 2.13 -13.57 -7.37
CA CYS A 4 2.88 -12.79 -8.34
C CYS A 4 2.06 -11.55 -8.75
N PRO A 5 2.60 -10.32 -8.62
CA PRO A 5 1.88 -9.12 -8.97
C PRO A 5 1.55 -9.05 -10.47
N VAL A 6 2.36 -9.70 -11.31
CA VAL A 6 2.21 -9.74 -12.78
C VAL A 6 1.17 -10.78 -13.22
N CYS A 7 1.42 -12.07 -12.98
CA CYS A 7 0.59 -13.15 -13.52
C CYS A 7 -0.41 -13.78 -12.52
N LYS A 8 -0.45 -13.27 -11.29
CA LYS A 8 -1.30 -13.72 -10.17
C LYS A 8 -1.16 -15.19 -9.76
N ALA A 9 -0.10 -15.87 -10.23
CA ALA A 9 0.28 -17.20 -9.78
C ALA A 9 0.57 -17.19 -8.27
N ARG A 10 0.25 -18.29 -7.60
CA ARG A 10 0.63 -18.49 -6.19
C ARG A 10 2.15 -18.64 -6.11
N LEU A 11 2.77 -17.91 -5.19
CA LEU A 11 4.19 -17.99 -4.92
C LEU A 11 4.42 -18.85 -3.67
N LYS A 12 5.54 -19.58 -3.65
CA LYS A 12 6.07 -20.16 -2.42
C LYS A 12 6.78 -19.04 -1.65
N ALA A 13 7.08 -19.28 -0.37
CA ALA A 13 7.95 -18.37 0.37
C ALA A 13 9.29 -18.22 -0.36
N ASP A 14 9.92 -17.05 -0.24
CA ASP A 14 11.28 -16.77 -0.72
C ASP A 14 11.50 -17.07 -2.22
N THR A 15 10.49 -16.79 -3.05
CA THR A 15 10.57 -16.96 -4.50
C THR A 15 10.99 -15.65 -5.17
N ASP A 16 12.23 -15.57 -5.64
CA ASP A 16 12.76 -14.40 -6.36
C ASP A 16 12.32 -14.35 -7.82
N ILE A 17 12.10 -15.50 -8.46
CA ILE A 17 11.66 -15.59 -9.86
C ILE A 17 10.34 -16.34 -9.92
N CYS A 18 9.33 -15.72 -10.54
CA CYS A 18 8.03 -16.37 -10.69
C CYS A 18 8.16 -17.63 -11.58
N PRO A 19 7.75 -18.83 -11.11
CA PRO A 19 7.85 -20.05 -11.90
C PRO A 19 6.89 -20.10 -13.09
N ARG A 20 5.92 -19.16 -13.19
CA ARG A 20 4.93 -19.13 -14.28
C ARG A 20 5.26 -18.11 -15.36
N CYS A 21 5.70 -16.91 -14.99
CA CYS A 21 5.95 -15.82 -15.94
C CYS A 21 7.41 -15.37 -15.98
N SER A 22 8.29 -16.03 -15.21
CA SER A 22 9.73 -15.76 -15.14
C SER A 22 10.12 -14.33 -14.74
N THR A 23 9.16 -13.55 -14.23
CA THR A 23 9.42 -12.20 -13.72
C THR A 23 10.28 -12.27 -12.46
N GLU A 24 11.28 -11.41 -12.38
CA GLU A 24 12.02 -11.12 -11.14
C GLU A 24 11.11 -10.37 -10.17
N LEU A 25 10.99 -10.87 -8.95
CA LEU A 25 9.96 -10.50 -7.98
C LEU A 25 10.50 -9.68 -6.82
N SER A 26 11.80 -9.70 -6.54
CA SER A 26 12.38 -9.09 -5.35
C SER A 26 12.00 -7.62 -5.23
N MET A 27 12.18 -6.85 -6.31
CA MET A 27 11.82 -5.43 -6.31
C MET A 27 10.31 -5.22 -6.26
N LEU A 28 9.54 -6.01 -7.01
CA LEU A 28 8.09 -5.85 -7.09
C LEU A 28 7.40 -6.16 -5.76
N LEU A 29 7.80 -7.26 -5.10
CA LEU A 29 7.28 -7.63 -3.78
C LEU A 29 7.73 -6.65 -2.70
N SER A 30 8.95 -6.10 -2.80
CA SER A 30 9.41 -5.03 -1.91
C SER A 30 8.52 -3.77 -2.03
N ILE A 31 8.18 -3.35 -3.25
CA ILE A 31 7.29 -2.20 -3.49
C ILE A 31 5.89 -2.49 -2.94
N GLU A 32 5.35 -3.68 -3.18
CA GLU A 32 4.04 -4.11 -2.66
C GLU A 32 4.01 -4.08 -1.12
N ASN A 33 5.04 -4.61 -0.46
CA ASN A 33 5.15 -4.59 1.00
C ASN A 33 5.35 -3.18 1.54
N GLN A 34 6.14 -2.33 0.87
CA GLN A 34 6.35 -0.96 1.28
C GLN A 34 5.05 -0.13 1.17
N ALA A 35 4.28 -0.29 0.09
CA ALA A 35 2.96 0.34 -0.05
C ALA A 35 2.02 -0.07 1.09
N LYS A 36 1.99 -1.37 1.42
CA LYS A 36 1.20 -1.90 2.55
C LYS A 36 1.64 -1.32 3.90
N ASN A 37 2.94 -1.18 4.12
CA ASN A 37 3.47 -0.59 5.35
C ASN A 37 3.12 0.88 5.49
N PHE A 38 3.13 1.65 4.39
CA PHE A 38 2.64 3.02 4.41
C PHE A 38 1.13 3.06 4.73
N PHE A 39 0.32 2.20 4.12
CA PHE A 39 -1.11 2.14 4.44
C PHE A 39 -1.38 1.95 5.95
N TYR A 40 -0.68 1.03 6.64
CA TYR A 40 -0.85 0.87 8.09
C TYR A 40 -0.35 2.08 8.88
N GLN A 41 0.79 2.66 8.51
CA GLN A 41 1.28 3.89 9.15
C GLN A 41 0.30 5.06 8.99
N ALA A 42 -0.43 5.13 7.88
CA ALA A 42 -1.46 6.14 7.68
C ALA A 42 -2.65 5.94 8.63
N ILE A 43 -3.05 4.69 8.87
CA ILE A 43 -4.09 4.35 9.86
C ILE A 43 -3.62 4.76 11.27
N ASP A 44 -2.41 4.36 11.67
CA ASP A 44 -1.88 4.68 13.00
C ASP A 44 -1.85 6.21 13.26
N ARG A 45 -1.43 6.99 12.26
CA ARG A 45 -1.42 8.46 12.33
C ARG A 45 -2.82 9.06 12.35
N PHE A 46 -3.74 8.47 11.59
CA PHE A 46 -5.12 8.89 11.60
C PHE A 46 -5.75 8.67 12.99
N GLU A 47 -5.53 7.50 13.60
CA GLU A 47 -5.98 7.19 14.96
C GLU A 47 -5.39 8.13 16.01
N SER A 48 -4.13 8.55 15.84
CA SER A 48 -3.49 9.54 16.72
C SER A 48 -3.92 10.99 16.46
N GLY A 49 -4.83 11.24 15.51
CA GLY A 49 -5.30 12.57 15.12
C GLY A 49 -4.33 13.37 14.24
N ASP A 50 -3.21 12.79 13.83
CA ASP A 50 -2.23 13.41 12.92
C ASP A 50 -2.73 13.30 11.47
N LEU A 51 -3.78 14.07 11.12
CA LEU A 51 -4.39 14.03 9.79
C LEU A 51 -3.41 14.47 8.68
N SER A 52 -2.50 15.39 8.98
CA SER A 52 -1.48 15.87 8.04
C SER A 52 -0.45 14.78 7.73
N GLY A 53 0.08 14.12 8.77
CA GLY A 53 0.98 12.99 8.59
C GLY A 53 0.30 11.79 7.95
N ALA A 54 -0.96 11.49 8.32
CA ALA A 54 -1.74 10.44 7.68
C ALA A 54 -1.92 10.71 6.18
N THR A 55 -2.22 11.95 5.78
CA THR A 55 -2.33 12.35 4.36
C THR A 55 -1.03 12.08 3.61
N ARG A 56 0.10 12.52 4.17
CA ARG A 56 1.43 12.35 3.54
C ARG A 56 1.78 10.88 3.34
N VAL A 57 1.50 10.05 4.33
CA VAL A 57 1.81 8.62 4.25
C VAL A 57 0.89 7.91 3.25
N VAL A 58 -0.38 8.31 3.15
CA VAL A 58 -1.27 7.83 2.09
C VAL A 58 -0.74 8.15 0.70
N GLU A 59 -0.26 9.38 0.48
CA GLU A 59 0.34 9.79 -0.79
C GLU A 59 1.56 8.91 -1.14
N GLN A 60 2.45 8.66 -0.18
CA GLN A 60 3.60 7.75 -0.37
C GLN A 60 3.17 6.33 -0.74
N SER A 61 2.11 5.80 -0.12
CA SER A 61 1.56 4.49 -0.51
C SER A 61 1.05 4.51 -1.96
N LEU A 62 0.37 5.58 -2.38
CA LEU A 62 -0.24 5.69 -3.71
C LEU A 62 0.78 5.92 -4.83
N GLU A 63 1.92 6.53 -4.53
CA GLU A 63 3.06 6.64 -5.44
C GLU A 63 3.64 5.27 -5.80
N LEU A 64 3.68 4.34 -4.85
CA LEU A 64 4.14 2.96 -5.07
C LEU A 64 3.07 2.12 -5.77
N LYS A 65 1.84 2.19 -5.28
CA LYS A 65 0.72 1.41 -5.79
C LYS A 65 -0.59 2.14 -5.54
N ARG A 66 -1.31 2.44 -6.63
CA ARG A 66 -2.68 2.95 -6.58
C ARG A 66 -3.66 1.85 -6.19
N GLU A 67 -3.70 1.54 -4.90
CA GLU A 67 -4.54 0.51 -4.31
C GLU A 67 -5.92 1.10 -3.91
N PRO A 68 -7.05 0.42 -4.21
CA PRO A 68 -8.39 0.98 -3.97
C PRO A 68 -8.69 1.32 -2.49
N LEU A 69 -8.24 0.52 -1.54
CA LEU A 69 -8.45 0.78 -0.12
C LEU A 69 -7.64 1.99 0.36
N THR A 70 -6.39 2.16 -0.12
CA THR A 70 -5.60 3.37 0.15
C THR A 70 -6.26 4.63 -0.42
N LEU A 71 -6.87 4.55 -1.61
CA LEU A 71 -7.66 5.66 -2.17
C LEU A 71 -8.89 5.99 -1.32
N ALA A 72 -9.59 4.97 -0.81
CA ALA A 72 -10.71 5.16 0.09
C ALA A 72 -10.28 5.86 1.40
N LEU A 73 -9.14 5.46 1.96
CA LEU A 73 -8.56 6.11 3.14
C LEU A 73 -8.21 7.58 2.88
N GLN A 74 -7.65 7.90 1.70
CA GLN A 74 -7.39 9.28 1.29
C GLN A 74 -8.66 10.13 1.32
N GLY A 75 -9.74 9.63 0.71
CA GLY A 75 -11.03 10.30 0.69
C GLY A 75 -11.59 10.50 2.10
N PHE A 76 -11.48 9.48 2.95
CA PHE A 76 -11.93 9.53 4.33
C PHE A 76 -11.19 10.59 5.16
N ILE A 77 -9.86 10.65 5.07
CA ILE A 77 -9.04 11.68 5.72
C ILE A 77 -9.44 13.09 5.24
N ALA A 78 -9.68 13.25 3.94
CA ALA A 78 -10.10 14.52 3.36
C ALA A 78 -11.48 14.98 3.91
N SER A 79 -12.43 14.06 4.05
CA SER A 79 -13.74 14.37 4.65
C SER A 79 -13.65 14.79 6.12
N PHE A 80 -12.71 14.23 6.90
CA PHE A 80 -12.48 14.67 8.29
C PHE A 80 -11.95 16.11 8.38
N LYS A 81 -11.10 16.52 7.43
CA LYS A 81 -10.60 17.90 7.37
C LYS A 81 -11.71 18.91 7.06
N SER A 82 -12.73 18.53 6.28
CA SER A 82 -13.85 19.42 5.95
C SER A 82 -14.89 19.59 7.06
N VAL A 83 -14.92 18.70 8.05
CA VAL A 83 -15.92 18.73 9.14
C VAL A 83 -15.40 19.45 10.39
N ASN A 84 -14.08 19.43 10.61
CA ASN A 84 -13.44 20.02 11.79
C ASN A 84 -12.84 21.42 11.56
N HIS A 85 -13.30 22.11 10.51
CA HIS A 85 -12.90 23.49 10.21
C HIS A 85 -14.12 24.41 10.14
#